data_AF-A0A914YN06-F1
#
_entry.id   AF-A0A914YN06-F1
#
_cell.length_a   1.000
_cell.length_b   1.000
_cell.length_c   1.000
_cell.angle_alpha   90.00
_cell.angle_beta   90.00
_cell.angle_gamma   90.00
#
_symmetry.space_group_name_H-M   'P 1'
#
loop_
_entity.id
_entity.type
_entity.pdbx_description
1 polymer ?
#
loop_
_entity_poly.entity_id
_entity_poly.type
_entity_poly.pdbx_seq_one_letter_code
_entity_poly.pdbx_strand_id
1 'polypeptide(L)'
;MFWLSLILLISVIFGDNSVDQKYRINCQPGRDKDPNNCKNQGCFFDATNNTVSPLCYFPAKTGYIALNLSNDKGTSDKQIILQKDPKSVKNPFGSDFSQLNFTWFELGSAAYIKITPISQDRYRPPIPLADSTPIISSEKFTVISSQDGIWSFNVIRNSTGAKIWDTSLGGLLFADQYIQISTIVPTDRVYGFGENIHPTLKHDFNHFRTYAMFARDQAPDSKDPLINNVGKNLYGQIEVFFFPGPTPEEVIKQYQQLIGTPMLPPYWALGFQLCRYGYSGIKEIQDVVDRMRAAGIPQDVQFSDIDYLNEYEDFSYNKNLSLILI
;
A
#
# COMPACT_ATOMS: atom_id res chain seq x y z
N MET A 1 -60.37 -37.44 21.62
CA MET A 1 -59.06 -37.19 22.28
C MET A 1 -57.98 -37.33 21.22
N PHE A 2 -57.77 -36.27 20.43
CA PHE A 2 -56.80 -36.25 19.33
C PHE A 2 -55.51 -35.63 19.85
N TRP A 3 -54.43 -36.41 19.87
CA TRP A 3 -53.08 -35.93 20.15
C TRP A 3 -52.53 -35.28 18.88
N LEU A 4 -52.46 -33.95 18.87
CA LEU A 4 -51.68 -33.18 17.90
C LEU A 4 -50.23 -33.15 18.39
N SER A 5 -49.38 -33.98 17.80
CA SER A 5 -47.94 -33.90 17.96
C SER A 5 -47.43 -32.63 17.27
N LEU A 6 -47.19 -31.59 18.07
CA LEU A 6 -46.54 -30.36 17.64
C LEU A 6 -45.06 -30.67 17.39
N ILE A 7 -44.70 -30.97 16.14
CA ILE A 7 -43.30 -31.02 15.71
C ILE A 7 -42.79 -29.59 15.71
N LEU A 8 -42.10 -29.21 16.77
CA LEU A 8 -41.33 -27.97 16.85
C LEU A 8 -40.16 -28.12 15.87
N LEU A 9 -40.35 -27.67 14.63
CA LEU A 9 -39.24 -27.38 13.72
C LEU A 9 -38.45 -26.23 14.35
N ILE A 10 -37.43 -26.59 15.14
CA ILE A 10 -36.34 -25.68 15.45
C ILE A 10 -35.65 -25.44 14.10
N SER A 11 -36.13 -24.45 13.36
CA SER A 11 -35.30 -23.74 12.40
C SER A 11 -34.16 -23.14 13.22
N VAL A 12 -33.06 -23.89 13.33
CA VAL A 12 -31.77 -23.31 13.65
C VAL A 12 -31.55 -22.28 12.55
N ILE A 13 -31.86 -21.02 12.86
CA ILE A 13 -31.36 -19.89 12.10
C ILE A 13 -29.86 -19.96 12.33
N PHE A 14 -29.16 -20.70 11.46
CA PHE A 14 -27.76 -20.41 11.20
C PHE A 14 -27.79 -18.97 10.72
N GLY A 15 -27.53 -18.02 11.63
CA GLY A 15 -27.33 -16.63 11.27
C GLY A 15 -26.28 -16.64 10.18
N ASP A 16 -26.69 -16.25 8.99
CA ASP A 16 -25.88 -16.34 7.79
C ASP A 16 -24.70 -15.37 8.00
N ASN A 17 -23.59 -15.89 8.53
CA ASN A 17 -22.34 -15.15 8.74
C ASN A 17 -21.62 -14.88 7.39
N SER A 18 -22.32 -15.04 6.27
CA SER A 18 -21.79 -14.81 4.94
C SER A 18 -21.57 -13.31 4.72
N VAL A 19 -20.40 -12.98 4.20
CA VAL A 19 -20.02 -11.62 3.84
C VAL A 19 -20.37 -11.42 2.36
N ASP A 20 -21.03 -10.29 2.05
CA ASP A 20 -21.31 -9.88 0.68
C ASP A 20 -20.03 -9.94 -0.16
N GLN A 21 -20.11 -10.50 -1.37
CA GLN A 21 -18.97 -10.74 -2.27
C GLN A 21 -18.08 -9.52 -2.46
N LYS A 22 -18.67 -8.32 -2.55
CA LYS A 22 -17.91 -7.06 -2.72
C LYS A 22 -17.05 -6.67 -1.50
N TYR A 23 -17.34 -7.21 -0.33
CA TYR A 23 -16.68 -6.89 0.94
C TYR A 23 -15.82 -8.04 1.46
N ARG A 24 -15.65 -9.11 0.68
CA ARG A 24 -14.83 -10.26 1.06
C ARG A 24 -13.36 -9.90 1.00
N ILE A 25 -12.68 -10.11 2.13
CA ILE A 25 -11.22 -10.03 2.23
C ILE A 25 -10.68 -11.46 2.13
N ASN A 26 -9.71 -11.67 1.24
CA ASN A 26 -9.08 -12.98 1.03
C ASN A 26 -8.41 -13.45 2.34
N CYS A 27 -8.84 -14.62 2.83
CA CYS A 27 -8.34 -15.15 4.09
C CYS A 27 -6.96 -15.82 3.98
N GLN A 28 -6.66 -16.37 2.81
CA GLN A 28 -5.45 -17.14 2.61
C GLN A 28 -4.81 -16.80 1.27
N PRO A 29 -4.21 -15.60 1.13
CA PRO A 29 -3.58 -15.17 -0.11
C PRO A 29 -2.62 -16.24 -0.66
N GLY A 30 -2.87 -16.71 -1.88
CA GLY A 30 -2.05 -17.72 -2.57
C GLY A 30 -2.38 -19.20 -2.27
N ARG A 31 -3.32 -19.51 -1.36
CA ARG A 31 -3.82 -20.89 -1.09
C ARG A 31 -5.34 -20.97 -1.00
N ASP A 32 -6.02 -19.94 -1.47
CA ASP A 32 -7.46 -19.65 -1.35
C ASP A 32 -8.37 -20.52 -2.22
N LYS A 33 -7.82 -21.32 -3.13
CA LYS A 33 -8.57 -22.22 -4.00
C LYS A 33 -8.93 -23.57 -3.36
N ASP A 34 -8.26 -23.96 -2.27
CA ASP A 34 -8.50 -25.23 -1.59
C ASP A 34 -9.52 -25.06 -0.44
N PRO A 35 -10.71 -25.69 -0.52
CA PRO A 35 -11.73 -25.59 0.52
C PRO A 35 -11.28 -26.09 1.89
N ASN A 36 -10.42 -27.11 1.94
CA ASN A 36 -9.97 -27.71 3.20
C ASN A 36 -8.99 -26.77 3.90
N ASN A 37 -8.05 -26.19 3.15
CA ASN A 37 -7.13 -25.18 3.70
C ASN A 37 -7.90 -23.98 4.26
N CYS A 38 -8.91 -23.51 3.53
CA CYS A 38 -9.75 -22.40 3.96
C CYS A 38 -10.47 -22.67 5.29
N LYS A 39 -11.14 -23.83 5.38
CA LYS A 39 -11.90 -24.22 6.58
C LYS A 39 -10.98 -24.49 7.77
N ASN A 40 -9.81 -25.11 7.54
CA ASN A 40 -8.82 -25.34 8.58
C ASN A 40 -8.23 -24.03 9.14
N GLN A 41 -8.19 -22.97 8.33
CA GLN A 41 -7.82 -21.63 8.77
C GLN A 41 -8.91 -20.96 9.64
N GLY A 42 -10.14 -21.50 9.64
CA GLY A 42 -11.31 -20.91 10.29
C GLY A 42 -12.08 -19.92 9.41
N CYS A 43 -11.89 -19.99 8.09
CA CYS A 43 -12.49 -19.09 7.12
C CYS A 43 -13.69 -19.69 6.38
N PHE A 44 -14.42 -18.83 5.66
CA PHE A 44 -15.55 -19.23 4.85
C PHE A 44 -15.11 -19.50 3.41
N PHE A 45 -15.62 -20.59 2.85
CA PHE A 45 -15.36 -20.98 1.47
C PHE A 45 -16.67 -20.95 0.67
N ASP A 46 -16.68 -20.22 -0.44
CA ASP A 46 -17.81 -20.09 -1.35
C ASP A 46 -17.32 -20.23 -2.80
N ALA A 47 -17.79 -21.28 -3.48
CA ALA A 47 -17.45 -21.60 -4.86
C ALA A 47 -18.58 -21.26 -5.86
N THR A 48 -19.58 -20.48 -5.45
CA THR A 48 -20.60 -19.99 -6.39
C THR A 48 -19.93 -19.20 -7.52
N ASN A 49 -20.27 -19.53 -8.78
CA ASN A 49 -19.64 -19.10 -10.05
C ASN A 49 -19.33 -17.60 -10.16
N ASN A 50 -18.32 -17.11 -9.47
CA ASN A 50 -17.84 -15.74 -9.61
C ASN A 50 -16.32 -15.73 -9.61
N THR A 51 -15.72 -15.41 -10.76
CA THR A 51 -14.27 -15.30 -10.94
C THR A 51 -13.68 -14.05 -10.30
N VAL A 52 -14.53 -13.14 -9.79
CA VAL A 52 -14.09 -11.82 -9.33
C VAL A 52 -13.77 -11.85 -7.84
N SER A 53 -14.61 -12.45 -6.99
CA SER A 53 -14.44 -12.42 -5.54
C SER A 53 -13.55 -13.57 -5.01
N PRO A 54 -12.81 -13.37 -3.89
CA PRO A 54 -12.13 -14.46 -3.20
C PRO A 54 -13.09 -15.61 -2.83
N LEU A 55 -12.68 -16.83 -3.16
CA LEU A 55 -13.40 -18.05 -2.79
C LEU A 55 -13.25 -18.35 -1.29
N CYS A 56 -12.06 -18.12 -0.74
CA CYS A 56 -11.77 -18.21 0.68
C CYS A 56 -11.67 -16.81 1.32
N TYR A 57 -12.53 -16.50 2.28
CA TYR A 57 -12.62 -15.16 2.86
C TYR A 57 -12.82 -15.16 4.38
N PHE A 58 -12.41 -14.06 5.02
CA PHE A 58 -12.52 -13.89 6.46
C PHE A 58 -13.98 -13.79 6.92
N PRO A 59 -14.33 -14.37 8.08
CA PRO A 59 -15.52 -13.98 8.82
C PRO A 59 -15.45 -12.50 9.22
N ALA A 60 -16.59 -11.82 9.24
CA ALA A 60 -16.69 -10.41 9.65
C ALA A 60 -16.13 -10.12 11.06
N LYS A 61 -16.01 -11.15 11.91
CA LYS A 61 -15.49 -11.06 13.28
C LYS A 61 -13.99 -11.39 13.39
N THR A 62 -13.19 -10.94 12.42
CA THR A 62 -11.74 -11.20 12.41
C THR A 62 -10.98 -9.93 12.77
N GLY A 63 -10.14 -9.96 13.81
CA GLY A 63 -9.33 -8.80 14.18
C GLY A 63 -8.88 -8.77 15.62
N TYR A 64 -8.87 -7.55 16.16
CA TYR A 64 -8.57 -7.19 17.53
C TYR A 64 -9.81 -6.54 18.16
N ILE A 65 -9.86 -6.43 19.48
CA ILE A 65 -10.86 -5.65 20.24
C ILE A 65 -10.16 -4.50 20.97
N ALA A 66 -10.86 -3.40 21.20
CA ALA A 66 -10.33 -2.30 22.00
C ALA A 66 -10.41 -2.63 23.49
N LEU A 67 -9.34 -2.35 24.23
CA LEU A 67 -9.35 -2.28 25.68
C LEU A 67 -9.51 -0.82 26.09
N ASN A 68 -10.51 -0.53 26.93
CA ASN A 68 -10.70 0.79 27.52
C ASN A 68 -9.55 1.11 28.47
N LEU A 69 -8.47 1.67 27.94
CA LEU A 69 -7.36 2.25 28.69
C LEU A 69 -7.06 3.63 28.11
N SER A 70 -7.90 4.59 28.47
CA SER A 70 -7.58 6.01 28.35
C SER A 70 -6.59 6.36 29.46
N ASN A 71 -5.29 6.35 29.14
CA ASN A 71 -4.36 7.20 29.86
C ASN A 71 -3.93 8.29 28.90
N ASP A 72 -4.71 9.37 28.97
CA ASP A 72 -4.35 10.71 28.56
C ASP A 72 -3.04 11.05 29.30
N LYS A 73 -1.89 10.68 28.70
CA LYS A 73 -0.56 10.87 29.29
C LYS A 73 -0.14 12.36 29.23
N GLY A 74 -1.08 13.30 29.38
CA GLY A 74 -0.77 14.74 29.32
C GLY A 74 -0.06 15.20 28.04
N THR A 75 -0.05 14.35 27.01
CA THR A 75 0.48 14.62 25.67
C THR A 75 -0.71 14.71 24.73
N SER A 76 -0.60 15.49 23.65
CA SER A 76 -1.60 15.64 22.58
C SER A 76 -2.01 14.34 21.86
N ASP A 77 -1.48 13.20 22.32
CA ASP A 77 -1.36 11.97 21.58
C ASP A 77 -2.41 10.99 22.10
N LYS A 78 -3.35 10.64 21.23
CA LYS A 78 -4.45 9.75 21.60
C LYS A 78 -3.99 8.31 21.40
N GLN A 79 -4.31 7.47 22.38
CA GLN A 79 -3.86 6.08 22.45
C GLN A 79 -5.03 5.14 22.79
N ILE A 80 -5.06 3.97 22.14
CA ILE A 80 -5.94 2.84 22.49
C ILE A 80 -5.12 1.55 22.47
N ILE A 81 -5.28 0.72 23.50
CA ILE A 81 -4.69 -0.62 23.54
C ILE A 81 -5.66 -1.59 22.86
N LEU A 82 -5.13 -2.41 21.95
CA LEU A 82 -5.88 -3.43 21.25
C LEU A 82 -5.47 -4.81 21.75
N GLN A 83 -6.42 -5.71 21.93
CA GLN A 83 -6.18 -7.10 22.27
C GLN A 83 -6.65 -8.02 21.15
N LYS A 84 -5.85 -9.01 20.78
CA LYS A 84 -6.22 -9.99 19.76
C LYS A 84 -7.49 -10.72 20.20
N ASP A 85 -8.55 -10.71 19.37
CA ASP A 85 -9.78 -11.44 19.70
C ASP A 85 -9.50 -12.95 19.63
N PRO A 86 -9.75 -13.73 20.71
CA PRO A 86 -9.62 -15.18 20.67
C PRO A 86 -10.51 -15.87 19.62
N LYS A 87 -11.61 -15.22 19.20
CA LYS A 87 -12.51 -15.72 18.16
C LYS A 87 -12.05 -15.35 16.74
N SER A 88 -11.04 -14.49 16.61
CA SER A 88 -10.49 -14.13 15.31
C SER A 88 -9.87 -15.35 14.64
N VAL A 89 -9.96 -15.37 13.32
CA VAL A 89 -9.15 -16.25 12.48
C VAL A 89 -7.67 -16.10 12.83
N LYS A 90 -6.96 -17.23 12.82
CA LYS A 90 -5.51 -17.30 13.02
C LYS A 90 -4.80 -16.62 11.85
N ASN A 91 -3.66 -16.02 12.11
CA ASN A 91 -2.83 -15.50 11.03
C ASN A 91 -2.18 -16.68 10.25
N PRO A 92 -2.31 -16.72 8.90
CA PRO A 92 -1.80 -17.83 8.10
C PRO A 92 -0.26 -17.88 8.01
N PHE A 93 0.44 -16.82 8.43
CA PHE A 93 1.89 -16.67 8.25
C PHE A 93 2.64 -16.33 9.55
N GLY A 94 2.09 -16.74 10.70
CA GLY A 94 2.75 -16.59 12.00
C GLY A 94 1.77 -16.39 13.14
N SER A 95 2.28 -16.26 14.36
CA SER A 95 1.47 -15.91 15.52
C SER A 95 1.30 -14.39 15.58
N ASP A 96 0.05 -13.93 15.72
CA ASP A 96 -0.24 -12.53 15.96
C ASP A 96 0.29 -12.08 17.33
N PHE A 97 0.70 -10.81 17.44
CA PHE A 97 0.97 -10.19 18.74
C PHE A 97 -0.32 -10.10 19.54
N SER A 98 -0.25 -10.44 20.83
CA SER A 98 -1.41 -10.47 21.72
C SER A 98 -2.01 -9.09 21.96
N GLN A 99 -1.16 -8.05 22.06
CA GLN A 99 -1.57 -6.68 22.26
C GLN A 99 -0.84 -5.72 21.32
N LEU A 100 -1.59 -4.77 20.79
CA LEU A 100 -1.09 -3.67 19.96
C LEU A 100 -1.43 -2.33 20.61
N ASN A 101 -0.65 -1.32 20.26
CA ASN A 101 -0.88 0.06 20.57
C ASN A 101 -1.34 0.79 19.31
N PHE A 102 -2.56 1.32 19.33
CA PHE A 102 -3.06 2.23 18.30
C PHE A 102 -2.87 3.67 18.78
N THR A 103 -2.10 4.46 18.04
CA THR A 103 -1.85 5.87 18.38
C THR A 103 -2.06 6.75 17.17
N TRP A 104 -2.57 7.96 17.41
CA TRP A 104 -2.71 8.95 16.35
C TRP A 104 -2.44 10.36 16.84
N PHE A 105 -1.97 11.19 15.90
CA PHE A 105 -1.42 12.52 16.13
C PHE A 105 -1.93 13.44 15.02
N GLU A 106 -2.13 14.71 15.36
CA GLU A 106 -2.42 15.76 14.38
C GLU A 106 -1.10 16.46 14.03
N LEU A 107 -0.71 16.40 12.75
CA LEU A 107 0.42 17.17 12.22
C LEU A 107 -0.14 18.39 11.48
N GLY A 108 -0.55 19.40 12.26
CA GLY A 108 -1.33 20.53 11.75
C GLY A 108 -2.73 20.07 11.32
N SER A 109 -2.93 19.93 10.02
CA SER A 109 -4.21 19.52 9.40
C SER A 109 -4.18 18.08 8.88
N ALA A 110 -2.99 17.48 8.81
CA ALA A 110 -2.79 16.08 8.47
C ALA A 110 -2.98 15.18 9.70
N ALA A 111 -3.44 13.94 9.47
CA ALA A 111 -3.51 12.92 10.50
C ALA A 111 -2.39 11.89 10.29
N TYR A 112 -1.68 11.56 11.38
CA TYR A 112 -0.64 10.55 11.39
C TYR A 112 -1.04 9.42 12.33
N ILE A 113 -1.06 8.18 11.83
CA ILE A 113 -1.56 7.01 12.56
C ILE A 113 -0.48 5.94 12.62
N LYS A 114 -0.33 5.31 13.80
CA LYS A 114 0.61 4.20 14.06
C LYS A 114 -0.11 3.04 14.75
N ILE A 115 0.21 1.82 14.32
CA ILE A 115 -0.14 0.58 15.02
C ILE A 115 1.16 -0.19 15.30
N THR A 116 1.46 -0.44 16.57
CA THR A 116 2.70 -1.12 16.99
C THR A 116 2.43 -2.22 18.00
N PRO A 117 3.19 -3.32 18.06
CA PRO A 117 3.09 -4.23 19.18
C PRO A 117 3.55 -3.56 20.48
N ILE A 118 2.95 -3.94 21.61
CA ILE A 118 3.35 -3.41 22.93
C ILE A 118 4.55 -4.17 23.49
N SER A 119 4.70 -5.44 23.13
CA SER A 119 5.71 -6.33 23.70
C SER A 119 7.13 -6.04 23.23
N GLN A 120 7.31 -5.36 22.11
CA GLN A 120 8.61 -5.10 21.51
C GLN A 120 8.55 -3.92 20.54
N ASP A 121 9.70 -3.29 20.31
CA ASP A 121 9.87 -2.37 19.20
C ASP A 121 10.04 -3.13 17.88
N ARG A 122 9.72 -2.48 16.76
CA ARG A 122 9.85 -3.03 15.42
C ARG A 122 10.63 -2.06 14.52
N TYR A 123 11.23 -2.64 13.48
CA TYR A 123 11.91 -1.85 12.45
C TYR A 123 10.97 -0.79 11.88
N ARG A 124 11.46 0.44 11.87
CA ARG A 124 10.85 1.60 11.23
C ARG A 124 11.86 2.17 10.22
N PRO A 125 11.45 2.44 8.97
CA PRO A 125 12.34 3.07 8.00
C PRO A 125 12.92 4.37 8.56
N PRO A 126 14.26 4.55 8.55
CA PRO A 126 14.92 5.76 9.04
C PRO A 126 14.81 6.88 7.99
N ILE A 127 13.60 7.31 7.69
CA ILE A 127 13.32 8.37 6.72
C ILE A 127 13.43 9.72 7.44
N PRO A 128 14.25 10.67 6.94
CA PRO A 128 14.23 12.04 7.43
C PRO A 128 12.93 12.71 6.97
N LEU A 129 11.87 12.57 7.77
CA LEU A 129 10.65 13.34 7.57
C LEU A 129 11.00 14.80 7.84
N ALA A 130 10.63 15.70 6.93
CA ALA A 130 10.90 17.13 7.09
C ALA A 130 10.36 17.58 8.46
N ASP A 131 11.25 18.18 9.25
CA ASP A 131 11.02 18.49 10.66
C ASP A 131 9.64 19.10 10.90
N SER A 132 8.82 18.44 11.74
CA SER A 132 7.70 18.92 12.57
C SER A 132 6.79 20.05 12.02
N THR A 133 6.86 20.36 10.72
CA THR A 133 6.26 21.55 10.15
C THR A 133 4.78 21.23 10.00
N PRO A 134 3.90 21.93 10.73
CA PRO A 134 2.49 21.60 10.71
C PRO A 134 1.94 21.75 9.29
N ILE A 135 1.24 20.73 8.79
CA ILE A 135 0.57 20.82 7.49
C ILE A 135 -0.59 21.82 7.63
N ILE A 136 -0.58 22.89 6.85
CA ILE A 136 -1.65 23.90 6.89
C ILE A 136 -2.64 23.63 5.77
N SER A 137 -3.92 23.48 6.13
CA SER A 137 -5.02 23.35 5.18
C SER A 137 -6.31 23.93 5.77
N SER A 138 -7.23 24.35 4.91
CA SER A 138 -8.61 24.65 5.29
C SER A 138 -9.40 23.38 5.67
N GLU A 139 -8.91 22.21 5.26
CA GLU A 139 -9.51 20.91 5.48
C GLU A 139 -8.82 20.20 6.65
N LYS A 140 -9.60 19.46 7.45
CA LYS A 140 -9.09 18.69 8.60
C LYS A 140 -9.71 17.31 8.67
N PHE A 141 -9.04 16.42 9.38
CA PHE A 141 -9.52 15.08 9.65
C PHE A 141 -9.84 14.86 11.12
N THR A 142 -10.87 14.05 11.35
CA THR A 142 -11.16 13.45 12.66
C THR A 142 -10.93 11.95 12.57
N VAL A 143 -10.19 11.41 13.54
CA VAL A 143 -10.02 9.96 13.69
C VAL A 143 -11.03 9.47 14.73
N ILE A 144 -11.85 8.50 14.36
CA ILE A 144 -12.80 7.82 15.26
C ILE A 144 -12.39 6.37 15.38
N SER A 145 -12.36 5.83 16.60
CA SER A 145 -12.06 4.43 16.85
C SER A 145 -13.27 3.74 17.49
N SER A 146 -13.61 2.53 17.02
CA SER A 146 -14.68 1.74 17.61
C SER A 146 -14.25 1.13 18.95
N GLN A 147 -15.19 1.13 19.91
CA GLN A 147 -15.01 0.51 21.22
C GLN A 147 -15.81 -0.79 21.35
N ASP A 148 -16.84 -0.97 20.52
CA ASP A 148 -17.73 -2.12 20.56
C ASP A 148 -17.36 -3.16 19.51
N GLY A 149 -17.28 -4.43 19.92
CA GLY A 149 -17.02 -5.56 19.02
C GLY A 149 -15.59 -5.59 18.48
N ILE A 150 -15.43 -6.02 17.22
CA ILE A 150 -14.13 -5.98 16.55
C ILE A 150 -13.74 -4.53 16.31
N TRP A 151 -12.52 -4.21 16.71
CA TRP A 151 -11.92 -2.90 16.57
C TRP A 151 -11.76 -2.52 15.11
N SER A 152 -12.11 -1.27 14.85
CA SER A 152 -11.91 -0.56 13.59
C SER A 152 -11.69 0.93 13.88
N PHE A 153 -11.22 1.66 12.88
CA PHE A 153 -11.15 3.11 12.92
C PHE A 153 -11.52 3.73 11.59
N ASN A 154 -11.97 4.98 11.67
CA ASN A 154 -12.30 5.81 10.55
C ASN A 154 -11.48 7.08 10.57
N VAL A 155 -11.04 7.52 9.39
CA VAL A 155 -10.54 8.89 9.18
C VAL A 155 -11.58 9.63 8.37
N ILE A 156 -12.16 10.67 8.98
CA ILE A 156 -13.31 11.40 8.44
C ILE A 156 -12.88 12.80 8.06
N ARG A 157 -13.18 13.21 6.83
CA ARG A 157 -13.04 14.59 6.37
C ARG A 157 -14.11 15.47 7.01
N ASN A 158 -13.70 16.46 7.80
CA ASN A 158 -14.64 17.23 8.63
C ASN A 158 -15.66 18.05 7.81
N SER A 159 -15.24 18.61 6.67
CA SER A 159 -16.09 19.46 5.83
C SER A 159 -17.25 18.71 5.16
N THR A 160 -17.05 17.43 4.83
CA THR A 160 -18.00 16.63 4.04
C THR A 160 -18.61 15.47 4.82
N GLY A 161 -18.01 15.08 5.95
CA GLY A 161 -18.34 13.85 6.66
C GLY A 161 -17.90 12.57 5.94
N ALA A 162 -17.16 12.66 4.83
CA ALA A 162 -16.71 11.50 4.09
C ALA A 162 -15.64 10.72 4.87
N LYS A 163 -15.87 9.41 5.04
CA LYS A 163 -14.87 8.48 5.55
C LYS A 163 -13.82 8.20 4.46
N ILE A 164 -12.67 8.85 4.55
CA ILE A 164 -11.58 8.66 3.58
C ILE A 164 -10.78 7.38 3.82
N TRP A 165 -10.91 6.83 5.03
CA TRP A 165 -10.38 5.53 5.44
C TRP A 165 -11.36 4.89 6.40
N ASP A 166 -11.77 3.65 6.13
CA ASP A 166 -12.73 2.90 6.93
C ASP A 166 -12.33 1.44 7.07
N THR A 167 -11.80 1.05 8.23
CA THR A 167 -11.37 -0.33 8.50
C THR A 167 -12.48 -1.22 9.07
N SER A 168 -13.74 -0.79 9.02
CA SER A 168 -14.86 -1.55 9.61
C SER A 168 -15.12 -2.90 8.95
N LEU A 169 -14.50 -3.19 7.79
CA LEU A 169 -14.49 -4.54 7.21
C LEU A 169 -13.80 -5.57 8.12
N GLY A 170 -12.96 -5.10 9.05
CA GLY A 170 -12.15 -5.95 9.92
C GLY A 170 -10.96 -6.54 9.16
N GLY A 171 -10.49 -7.70 9.62
CA GLY A 171 -9.37 -8.40 9.01
C GLY A 171 -7.99 -7.88 9.42
N LEU A 172 -7.87 -7.13 10.53
CA LEU A 172 -6.57 -6.77 11.08
C LEU A 172 -5.86 -8.02 11.60
N LEU A 173 -4.75 -8.38 10.94
CA LEU A 173 -3.81 -9.40 11.39
C LEU A 173 -2.45 -8.72 11.57
N PHE A 174 -1.74 -9.08 12.63
CA PHE A 174 -0.50 -8.40 13.00
C PHE A 174 0.45 -9.40 13.69
N ALA A 175 1.17 -10.16 12.88
CA ALA A 175 2.30 -10.99 13.28
C ALA A 175 3.62 -10.29 12.96
N ASP A 176 4.72 -10.85 13.45
CA ASP A 176 6.06 -10.35 13.15
C ASP A 176 6.32 -10.28 11.63
N GLN A 177 5.87 -11.30 10.92
CA GLN A 177 6.12 -11.50 9.51
C GLN A 177 4.84 -11.39 8.63
N TYR A 178 3.73 -10.93 9.20
CA TYR A 178 2.52 -10.71 8.40
C TYR A 178 1.64 -9.66 9.04
N ILE A 179 1.50 -8.55 8.36
CA ILE A 179 0.63 -7.46 8.78
C ILE A 179 -0.37 -7.21 7.67
N GLN A 180 -1.64 -7.13 8.04
CA GLN A 180 -2.74 -6.90 7.12
C GLN A 180 -3.70 -5.90 7.72
N ILE A 181 -4.08 -4.91 6.93
CA ILE A 181 -5.19 -4.00 7.21
C ILE A 181 -5.98 -3.81 5.92
N SER A 182 -7.27 -3.58 6.04
CA SER A 182 -8.15 -3.34 4.91
C SER A 182 -8.97 -2.08 5.15
N THR A 183 -9.27 -1.35 4.07
CA THR A 183 -10.07 -0.13 4.13
C THR A 183 -11.10 -0.11 3.02
N ILE A 184 -12.27 0.45 3.30
CA ILE A 184 -13.19 0.95 2.29
C ILE A 184 -12.74 2.37 1.93
N VAL A 185 -12.79 2.70 0.65
CA VAL A 185 -12.54 4.07 0.16
C VAL A 185 -13.85 4.68 -0.36
N PRO A 186 -14.05 6.00 -0.22
CA PRO A 186 -15.33 6.66 -0.55
C PRO A 186 -15.54 6.88 -2.05
N THR A 187 -14.54 6.58 -2.89
CA THR A 187 -14.54 6.82 -4.34
C THR A 187 -13.65 5.80 -5.04
N ASP A 188 -13.95 5.51 -6.30
CA ASP A 188 -13.12 4.66 -7.17
C ASP A 188 -11.99 5.44 -7.88
N ARG A 189 -11.91 6.76 -7.65
CA ARG A 189 -10.87 7.64 -8.18
C ARG A 189 -9.59 7.55 -7.34
N VAL A 190 -8.90 6.42 -7.46
CA VAL A 190 -7.61 6.16 -6.79
C VAL A 190 -6.49 6.15 -7.84
N TYR A 191 -5.35 6.73 -7.47
CA TYR A 191 -4.19 6.94 -8.33
C TYR A 191 -2.91 6.70 -7.54
N GLY A 192 -1.83 6.30 -8.21
CA GLY A 192 -0.52 6.09 -7.61
C GLY A 192 -0.13 4.62 -7.58
N PHE A 193 0.51 4.21 -6.48
CA PHE A 193 1.29 2.97 -6.31
C PHE A 193 2.44 2.83 -7.32
N GLY A 194 3.54 2.20 -6.92
CA GLY A 194 4.66 2.05 -7.85
C GLY A 194 5.96 1.58 -7.21
N GLU A 195 6.96 1.23 -8.02
CA GLU A 195 6.94 1.27 -9.50
C GLU A 195 6.26 0.03 -10.11
N ASN A 196 5.24 0.23 -10.93
CA ASN A 196 4.44 -0.81 -11.58
C ASN A 196 3.91 -0.28 -12.93
N ILE A 197 3.56 -1.18 -13.85
CA ILE A 197 2.90 -0.81 -15.10
C ILE A 197 1.40 -0.84 -14.90
N HIS A 198 0.80 0.34 -14.94
CA HIS A 198 -0.65 0.49 -14.91
C HIS A 198 -1.15 0.79 -16.32
N PRO A 199 -2.11 0.00 -16.87
CA PRO A 199 -2.70 0.29 -18.18
C PRO A 199 -3.41 1.65 -18.24
N THR A 200 -3.88 2.12 -17.09
CA THR A 200 -4.57 3.41 -16.91
C THR A 200 -4.06 4.11 -15.66
N LEU A 201 -4.13 5.44 -15.65
CA LEU A 201 -3.74 6.25 -14.49
C LEU A 201 -4.67 6.02 -13.28
N LYS A 202 -5.99 5.94 -13.52
CA LYS A 202 -6.99 5.55 -12.50
C LYS A 202 -6.94 4.04 -12.29
N HIS A 203 -6.92 3.58 -11.05
CA HIS A 203 -7.00 2.15 -10.74
C HIS A 203 -8.36 1.53 -11.09
N ASP A 204 -8.31 0.26 -11.50
CA ASP A 204 -9.47 -0.56 -11.81
C ASP A 204 -10.00 -1.25 -10.54
N PHE A 205 -11.23 -0.90 -10.15
CA PHE A 205 -11.94 -1.50 -9.01
C PHE A 205 -12.98 -2.55 -9.43
N ASN A 206 -13.10 -2.86 -10.73
CA ASN A 206 -14.03 -3.89 -11.21
C ASN A 206 -13.43 -5.31 -11.08
N HIS A 207 -12.11 -5.39 -10.90
CA HIS A 207 -11.38 -6.64 -10.75
C HIS A 207 -10.49 -6.59 -9.52
N PHE A 208 -10.33 -7.72 -8.84
CA PHE A 208 -9.36 -7.84 -7.76
C PHE A 208 -7.95 -7.82 -8.36
N ARG A 209 -7.16 -6.82 -7.95
CA ARG A 209 -5.78 -6.65 -8.39
C ARG A 209 -4.86 -6.60 -7.19
N THR A 210 -3.67 -7.18 -7.37
CA THR A 210 -2.61 -7.16 -6.37
C THR A 210 -1.40 -6.43 -6.97
N TYR A 211 -1.00 -5.31 -6.37
CA TYR A 211 0.18 -4.55 -6.76
C TYR A 211 1.31 -4.82 -5.77
N ALA A 212 2.39 -5.46 -6.24
CA ALA A 212 3.59 -5.66 -5.44
C ALA A 212 4.40 -4.37 -5.33
N MET A 213 5.07 -4.18 -4.19
CA MET A 213 6.02 -3.09 -3.97
C MET A 213 7.31 -3.67 -3.40
N PHE A 214 8.32 -3.87 -4.25
CA PHE A 214 9.67 -4.27 -3.88
C PHE A 214 10.61 -3.92 -5.04
N ALA A 215 11.71 -3.21 -4.75
CA ALA A 215 12.67 -2.82 -5.77
C ALA A 215 13.22 -4.08 -6.47
N ARG A 216 13.05 -4.17 -7.78
CA ARG A 216 13.44 -5.35 -8.56
C ARG A 216 13.83 -4.93 -9.97
N ASP A 217 15.01 -5.37 -10.39
CA ASP A 217 15.42 -5.30 -11.79
C ASP A 217 14.55 -6.27 -12.61
N GLN A 218 13.66 -5.69 -13.40
CA GLN A 218 12.71 -6.40 -14.24
C GLN A 218 12.28 -5.46 -15.37
N ALA A 219 12.42 -5.93 -16.61
CA ALA A 219 11.94 -5.18 -17.76
C ALA A 219 10.43 -4.93 -17.65
N PRO A 220 9.95 -3.72 -17.99
CA PRO A 220 8.55 -3.44 -17.97
C PRO A 220 7.82 -4.22 -19.09
N ASP A 221 6.81 -5.01 -18.73
CA ASP A 221 5.93 -5.71 -19.67
C ASP A 221 4.49 -5.15 -19.62
N SER A 222 4.06 -4.53 -20.72
CA SER A 222 2.72 -3.97 -20.88
C SER A 222 1.66 -4.99 -21.31
N LYS A 223 2.04 -6.24 -21.57
CA LYS A 223 1.09 -7.33 -21.81
C LYS A 223 0.30 -7.59 -20.54
N ASP A 224 -1.01 -7.71 -20.72
CA ASP A 224 -2.02 -7.63 -19.67
C ASP A 224 -1.63 -8.32 -18.33
N PRO A 225 -1.53 -7.57 -17.21
CA PRO A 225 -1.27 -8.13 -15.88
C PRO A 225 -2.32 -9.16 -15.41
N LEU A 226 -3.46 -9.29 -16.12
CA LEU A 226 -4.50 -10.29 -15.84
C LEU A 226 -4.02 -11.75 -15.88
N ILE A 227 -2.86 -12.05 -16.48
CA ILE A 227 -2.45 -13.45 -16.69
C ILE A 227 -1.99 -14.11 -15.39
N ASN A 228 -1.49 -13.37 -14.39
CA ASN A 228 -0.87 -14.00 -13.22
C ASN A 228 -1.38 -13.56 -11.85
N ASN A 229 -2.28 -12.57 -11.74
CA ASN A 229 -3.00 -12.15 -10.50
C ASN A 229 -2.15 -12.01 -9.21
N VAL A 230 -0.83 -11.92 -9.31
CA VAL A 230 0.06 -11.98 -8.15
C VAL A 230 1.15 -10.93 -8.29
N GLY A 231 0.95 -9.79 -7.64
CA GLY A 231 2.05 -9.06 -7.04
C GLY A 231 2.47 -9.78 -5.75
N LYS A 232 3.70 -10.30 -5.68
CA LYS A 232 4.27 -10.80 -4.42
C LYS A 232 4.93 -9.65 -3.68
N ASN A 233 4.57 -9.42 -2.41
CA ASN A 233 5.49 -9.33 -1.25
C ASN A 233 4.80 -8.78 0.00
N LEU A 234 5.39 -9.07 1.16
CA LEU A 234 4.96 -8.78 2.53
C LEU A 234 6.11 -8.10 3.30
N TYR A 235 5.78 -7.65 4.51
CA TYR A 235 6.60 -7.10 5.62
C TYR A 235 6.67 -5.57 5.74
N GLY A 236 6.41 -5.08 6.96
CA GLY A 236 6.52 -3.67 7.35
C GLY A 236 5.49 -3.30 8.44
N GLN A 237 5.85 -2.40 9.35
CA GLN A 237 4.89 -1.76 10.29
C GLN A 237 3.94 -0.83 9.52
N ILE A 238 2.69 -0.71 9.97
CA ILE A 238 1.74 0.23 9.37
C ILE A 238 1.92 1.62 10.00
N GLU A 239 2.43 2.53 9.18
CA GLU A 239 2.41 3.97 9.43
C GLU A 239 1.73 4.64 8.24
N VAL A 240 0.65 5.38 8.49
CA VAL A 240 -0.16 6.00 7.43
C VAL A 240 -0.33 7.49 7.72
N PHE A 241 -0.08 8.30 6.69
CA PHE A 241 -0.31 9.74 6.70
C PHE A 241 -1.51 10.06 5.81
N PHE A 242 -2.41 10.90 6.31
CA PHE A 242 -3.56 11.40 5.56
C PHE A 242 -3.41 12.89 5.32
N PHE A 243 -3.39 13.28 4.04
CA PHE A 243 -3.24 14.67 3.61
C PHE A 243 -4.58 15.25 3.15
N PRO A 244 -5.01 16.40 3.71
CA PRO A 244 -6.38 16.87 3.56
C PRO A 244 -6.71 17.54 2.23
N GLY A 245 -5.76 18.02 1.42
CA GLY A 245 -6.08 18.78 0.20
C GLY A 245 -6.44 20.24 0.51
N PRO A 246 -7.40 20.89 -0.18
CA PRO A 246 -8.63 20.31 -0.76
C PRO A 246 -8.56 19.84 -2.22
N THR A 247 -7.53 20.20 -2.99
CA THR A 247 -7.37 19.76 -4.39
C THR A 247 -6.35 18.62 -4.50
N PRO A 248 -6.35 17.83 -5.59
CA PRO A 248 -5.32 16.82 -5.82
C PRO A 248 -3.89 17.39 -5.79
N GLU A 249 -3.70 18.59 -6.34
CA GLU A 249 -2.41 19.29 -6.33
C GLU A 249 -1.95 19.63 -4.90
N GLU A 250 -2.88 20.09 -4.06
CA GLU A 250 -2.57 20.44 -2.68
C GLU A 250 -2.23 19.19 -1.84
N VAL A 251 -2.88 18.05 -2.12
CA VAL A 251 -2.50 16.76 -1.52
C VAL A 251 -1.04 16.40 -1.85
N ILE A 252 -0.61 16.58 -3.11
CA ILE A 252 0.77 16.31 -3.52
C ILE A 252 1.76 17.27 -2.86
N LYS A 253 1.43 18.56 -2.76
CA LYS A 253 2.29 19.52 -2.04
C LYS A 253 2.44 19.16 -0.57
N GLN A 254 1.35 18.78 0.11
CA GLN A 254 1.37 18.39 1.51
C GLN A 254 2.18 17.11 1.73
N TYR A 255 2.10 16.16 0.81
CA TYR A 255 2.96 14.98 0.80
C TYR A 255 4.45 15.36 0.64
N GLN A 256 4.78 16.23 -0.31
CA GLN A 256 6.15 16.72 -0.54
C GLN A 256 6.68 17.58 0.62
N GLN A 257 5.81 18.31 1.33
CA GLN A 257 6.17 19.00 2.57
C GLN A 257 6.65 18.01 3.65
N LEU A 258 6.12 16.77 3.66
CA LEU A 258 6.52 15.75 4.62
C LEU A 258 7.79 14.99 4.18
N ILE A 259 7.85 14.54 2.93
CA ILE A 259 8.93 13.66 2.45
C ILE A 259 10.10 14.40 1.80
N GLY A 260 10.00 15.72 1.66
CA GLY A 260 10.96 16.56 0.96
C GLY A 260 10.46 16.95 -0.44
N THR A 261 10.67 18.21 -0.80
CA THR A 261 10.38 18.71 -2.14
C THR A 261 11.43 18.21 -3.13
N PRO A 262 11.05 17.92 -4.39
CA PRO A 262 12.02 17.55 -5.42
C PRO A 262 13.08 18.65 -5.59
N MET A 263 14.32 18.25 -5.83
CA MET A 263 15.40 19.15 -6.20
C MET A 263 15.05 19.93 -7.47
N LEU A 264 15.35 21.23 -7.51
CA LEU A 264 15.31 22.00 -8.74
C LEU A 264 16.41 21.48 -9.68
N PRO A 265 16.08 20.86 -10.84
CA PRO A 265 17.10 20.38 -11.75
C PRO A 265 17.89 21.54 -12.36
N PRO A 266 19.18 21.34 -12.71
CA PRO A 266 19.91 22.34 -13.49
C PRO A 266 19.24 22.52 -14.86
N TYR A 267 19.26 23.74 -15.39
CA TYR A 267 18.47 24.09 -16.57
C TYR A 267 18.73 23.19 -17.79
N TRP A 268 20.00 22.81 -18.02
CA TRP A 268 20.39 21.93 -19.13
C TRP A 268 19.74 20.53 -19.05
N ALA A 269 19.34 20.06 -17.87
CA ALA A 269 18.70 18.75 -17.71
C ALA A 269 17.25 18.72 -18.24
N LEU A 270 16.65 19.89 -18.52
CA LEU A 270 15.36 20.00 -19.18
C LEU A 270 15.46 19.86 -20.71
N GLY A 271 16.69 19.92 -21.26
CA GLY A 271 16.96 19.73 -22.68
C GLY A 271 16.87 18.26 -23.10
N PHE A 272 16.88 18.02 -24.41
CA PHE A 272 16.86 16.67 -24.95
C PHE A 272 18.20 15.97 -24.67
N GLN A 273 18.11 14.70 -24.23
CA GLN A 273 19.24 13.90 -23.81
C GLN A 273 19.30 12.63 -24.66
N LEU A 274 20.46 12.31 -25.23
CA LEU A 274 20.65 11.12 -26.07
C LEU A 274 21.48 10.09 -25.32
N CYS A 275 21.01 8.83 -25.33
CA CYS A 275 21.67 7.71 -24.68
C CYS A 275 21.46 6.43 -25.50
N ARG A 276 22.42 5.50 -25.40
CA ARG A 276 22.31 4.14 -25.89
C ARG A 276 23.32 3.25 -25.16
N TYR A 277 22.89 2.04 -24.80
CA TYR A 277 23.77 0.93 -24.44
C TYR A 277 24.37 0.27 -25.69
N GLY A 278 25.68 0.04 -25.70
CA GLY A 278 26.41 -0.68 -26.74
C GLY A 278 27.03 0.20 -27.82
N TYR A 279 27.42 1.44 -27.50
CA TYR A 279 28.28 2.20 -28.42
C TYR A 279 29.63 1.50 -28.56
N SER A 280 30.11 1.36 -29.80
CA SER A 280 31.35 0.65 -30.12
C SER A 280 32.64 1.43 -29.84
N GLY A 281 32.52 2.74 -29.60
CA GLY A 281 33.63 3.69 -29.75
C GLY A 281 33.26 5.13 -29.45
N ILE A 282 34.22 5.93 -28.97
CA ILE A 282 34.07 7.40 -28.94
C ILE A 282 33.81 7.96 -30.34
N LYS A 283 34.40 7.35 -31.37
CA LYS A 283 34.13 7.73 -32.76
C LYS A 283 32.64 7.56 -33.12
N GLU A 284 32.01 6.46 -32.71
CA GLU A 284 30.58 6.26 -32.97
C GLU A 284 29.74 7.31 -32.23
N ILE A 285 30.09 7.63 -30.99
CA ILE A 285 29.43 8.68 -30.21
C ILE A 285 29.58 10.04 -30.91
N GLN A 286 30.78 10.40 -31.37
CA GLN A 286 31.06 11.63 -32.12
C GLN A 286 30.26 11.68 -33.42
N ASP A 287 30.28 10.62 -34.22
CA ASP A 287 29.54 10.52 -35.47
C ASP A 287 28.02 10.67 -35.25
N VAL A 288 27.49 10.15 -34.13
CA VAL A 288 26.09 10.34 -33.75
C VAL A 288 25.81 11.80 -33.39
N VAL A 289 26.63 12.41 -32.54
CA VAL A 289 26.48 13.82 -32.13
C VAL A 289 26.56 14.74 -33.34
N ASP A 290 27.54 14.56 -34.22
CA ASP A 290 27.73 15.37 -35.43
C ASP A 290 26.52 15.28 -36.36
N ARG A 291 25.96 14.08 -36.55
CA ARG A 291 24.73 13.92 -37.34
C ARG A 291 23.52 14.60 -36.68
N MET A 292 23.38 14.55 -35.35
CA MET A 292 22.32 15.26 -34.64
C MET A 292 22.45 16.78 -34.80
N ARG A 293 23.68 17.31 -34.70
CA ARG A 293 23.97 18.74 -34.93
C ARG A 293 23.73 19.15 -36.37
N ALA A 294 24.19 18.38 -37.33
CA ALA A 294 23.96 18.63 -38.76
C ALA A 294 22.47 18.61 -39.11
N ALA A 295 21.67 17.77 -38.44
CA ALA A 295 20.22 17.73 -38.58
C ALA A 295 19.48 18.87 -37.83
N GLY A 296 20.21 19.73 -37.09
CA GLY A 296 19.63 20.82 -36.33
C GLY A 296 18.80 20.37 -35.11
N ILE A 297 19.03 19.17 -34.59
CA ILE A 297 18.31 18.67 -33.41
C ILE A 297 18.86 19.37 -32.15
N PRO A 298 18.01 20.04 -31.36
CA PRO A 298 18.40 20.54 -30.04
C PRO A 298 18.72 19.35 -29.14
N GLN A 299 19.98 19.25 -28.70
CA GLN A 299 20.48 18.20 -27.82
C GLN A 299 21.39 18.87 -26.79
N ASP A 300 21.07 18.75 -25.52
CA ASP A 300 21.81 19.39 -24.42
C ASP A 300 22.78 18.39 -23.77
N VAL A 301 22.44 17.09 -23.77
CA VAL A 301 23.19 16.05 -23.07
C VAL A 301 23.45 14.85 -23.97
N GLN A 302 24.67 14.31 -23.91
CA GLN A 302 25.03 12.99 -24.45
C GLN A 302 25.44 12.11 -23.27
N PHE A 303 24.77 10.98 -23.10
CA PHE A 303 25.19 9.95 -22.16
C PHE A 303 26.10 8.93 -22.86
N SER A 304 27.06 8.42 -22.10
CA SER A 304 27.73 7.17 -22.43
C SER A 304 27.34 6.15 -21.37
N ASP A 305 26.77 5.04 -21.81
CA ASP A 305 26.44 3.91 -20.93
C ASP A 305 27.72 3.17 -20.51
N ILE A 306 27.58 2.09 -19.73
CA ILE A 306 28.67 1.34 -19.09
C ILE A 306 29.79 0.87 -20.03
N ASP A 307 29.58 0.91 -21.35
CA ASP A 307 30.59 0.54 -22.37
C ASP A 307 31.84 1.43 -22.34
N TYR A 308 31.76 2.68 -21.85
CA TYR A 308 32.95 3.54 -21.74
C TYR A 308 33.91 3.07 -20.64
N LEU A 309 33.43 2.29 -19.68
CA LEU A 309 34.21 1.82 -18.53
C LEU A 309 35.21 0.74 -18.98
N ASN A 310 36.34 0.64 -18.28
CA ASN A 310 37.25 -0.49 -18.44
C ASN A 310 36.61 -1.71 -17.78
N GLU A 311 36.23 -2.70 -18.58
CA GLU A 311 35.62 -3.95 -18.10
C GLU A 311 34.39 -3.73 -17.18
N TYR A 312 33.62 -2.66 -17.42
CA TYR A 312 32.43 -2.28 -16.63
C TYR A 312 32.74 -1.92 -15.16
N GLU A 313 33.99 -1.61 -14.84
CA GLU A 313 34.40 -1.16 -13.50
C GLU A 313 34.14 0.34 -13.32
N ASP A 314 33.44 0.73 -12.25
CA ASP A 314 33.24 2.14 -11.91
C ASP A 314 34.56 2.90 -11.76
N PHE A 315 34.53 4.20 -12.08
CA PHE A 315 35.68 5.12 -12.00
C PHE A 315 36.87 4.74 -12.89
N SER A 316 36.60 4.00 -13.96
CA SER A 316 37.58 3.64 -14.98
C SER A 316 37.12 4.13 -16.36
N TYR A 317 38.02 4.09 -17.34
CA TYR A 317 37.64 4.24 -18.74
C TYR A 317 38.44 3.26 -19.58
N ASN A 318 37.80 2.71 -20.60
CA ASN A 318 38.45 1.80 -21.54
C ASN A 318 39.47 2.60 -22.37
N LYS A 319 40.75 2.29 -22.19
CA LYS A 319 41.84 3.00 -22.88
C LYS A 319 41.80 2.83 -24.39
N ASN A 320 41.17 1.77 -24.89
CA ASN A 320 40.97 1.54 -26.31
C ASN A 320 39.82 2.42 -26.87
N LEU A 321 39.03 3.07 -26.02
CA LEU A 321 37.98 4.01 -26.42
C LEU A 321 38.46 5.47 -26.49
N SER A 322 39.67 5.80 -26.00
CA SER A 322 40.38 7.10 -26.10
C SER A 322 39.53 8.39 -26.01
N LEU A 323 39.45 8.96 -24.79
CA LEU A 323 38.85 10.27 -24.48
C LEU A 323 39.71 11.44 -24.98
N ILE A 324 39.07 12.41 -25.64
CA ILE A 324 39.45 13.83 -25.57
C ILE A 324 38.46 14.48 -24.62
N LEU A 325 38.96 15.02 -23.50
CA LEU A 325 38.21 15.88 -22.60
C LEU A 325 37.79 17.14 -23.37
N ILE A 326 36.49 17.44 -23.42
CA ILE A 326 35.95 18.73 -23.89
C ILE A 326 35.73 19.62 -22.67
#